data_AF-A0A843H226-F1
#
_entry.id   AF-A0A843H226-F1
#
_cell.length_a   1.000
_cell.length_b   1.000
_cell.length_c   1.000
_cell.angle_alpha   90.00
_cell.angle_beta   90.00
_cell.angle_gamma   90.00
#
_symmetry.space_group_name_H-M   'P 1'
#
loop_
_entity.id
_entity.type
_entity.pdbx_description
1 polymer ?
#
loop_
_entity_poly.entity_id
_entity_poly.type
_entity_poly.pdbx_seq_one_letter_code
_entity_poly.pdbx_strand_id
1 'polypeptide(L)'
;MERVDLDKISQKELEQSIKQSKVLFKFNHTEPMTEEYAALLNELLDGNIGENSTITAPFAGAAFHKMKIGNNVFINSNCLAMARGGIIIEDDVMLAGNVQLLSNNHDEYER
;
A
#
# COMPACT_ATOMS: atom_id res chain seq x y z
N MET A 1 -12.02 -7.77 -13.28
CA MET A 1 -11.44 -8.02 -11.94
C MET A 1 -10.79 -9.39 -11.99
N GLU A 2 -9.49 -9.48 -11.71
CA GLU A 2 -8.76 -10.75 -11.72
C GLU A 2 -9.06 -11.52 -10.42
N ARG A 3 -9.49 -12.78 -10.53
CA ARG A 3 -9.75 -13.64 -9.37
C ARG A 3 -8.43 -14.26 -8.91
N VAL A 4 -8.06 -14.02 -7.65
CA VAL A 4 -6.87 -14.64 -7.04
C VAL A 4 -7.31 -15.84 -6.22
N ASP A 5 -6.82 -17.02 -6.59
CA ASP A 5 -7.00 -18.26 -5.84
C ASP A 5 -5.93 -18.35 -4.74
N LEU A 6 -6.36 -18.30 -3.47
CA LEU A 6 -5.46 -18.32 -2.32
C LEU A 6 -4.81 -19.69 -2.10
N ASP A 7 -5.41 -20.77 -2.64
CA ASP A 7 -4.84 -22.11 -2.58
C ASP A 7 -3.76 -22.33 -3.64
N LYS A 8 -3.66 -21.42 -4.61
CA LYS A 8 -2.68 -21.45 -5.71
C LYS A 8 -1.83 -20.19 -5.77
N ILE A 9 -1.45 -19.64 -4.61
CA ILE A 9 -0.51 -18.50 -4.56
C ILE A 9 0.82 -18.94 -5.16
N SER A 10 1.29 -18.19 -6.15
CA SER A 10 2.60 -18.46 -6.74
C SER A 10 3.72 -18.15 -5.75
N GLN A 11 4.84 -18.87 -5.86
CA GLN A 11 6.04 -18.61 -5.04
C GLN A 11 6.47 -17.13 -5.10
N LYS A 12 6.34 -16.52 -6.28
CA LYS A 12 6.65 -15.11 -6.52
C LYS A 12 5.75 -14.17 -5.71
N GLU A 13 4.45 -14.42 -5.68
CA GLU A 13 3.50 -13.60 -4.91
C GLU A 13 3.72 -13.74 -3.40
N LEU A 14 4.07 -14.94 -2.93
CA LEU A 14 4.42 -15.17 -1.53
C LEU A 14 5.67 -14.39 -1.13
N GLU A 15 6.74 -14.49 -1.92
CA GLU A 15 7.99 -13.75 -1.70
C GLU A 15 7.75 -12.24 -1.69
N GLN A 16 6.93 -11.76 -2.62
CA GLN A 16 6.54 -10.35 -2.69
C GLN A 16 5.75 -9.92 -1.45
N SER A 17 4.78 -10.71 -1.00
CA SER A 17 4.01 -10.41 0.22
C SER A 17 4.91 -10.36 1.46
N ILE A 18 5.87 -11.28 1.58
CA ILE A 18 6.84 -11.28 2.69
C ILE A 18 7.73 -10.05 2.63
N LYS A 19 8.24 -9.69 1.44
CA LYS A 19 9.04 -8.48 1.24
C LYS A 19 8.26 -7.24 1.67
N GLN A 20 7.04 -7.07 1.17
CA GLN A 20 6.21 -5.91 1.50
C GLN A 20 5.89 -5.82 3.00
N SER A 21 5.60 -6.94 3.65
CA SER A 21 5.36 -6.96 5.11
C SER A 21 6.58 -6.47 5.91
N LYS A 22 7.79 -6.88 5.52
CA LYS A 22 9.04 -6.41 6.14
C LYS A 22 9.28 -4.92 5.92
N VAL A 23 9.05 -4.41 4.70
CA VAL A 23 9.22 -2.99 4.37
C VAL A 23 8.18 -2.14 5.12
N LEU A 24 6.92 -2.57 5.14
CA LEU A 24 5.85 -1.90 5.89
C LEU A 24 6.18 -1.82 7.38
N PHE A 25 6.69 -2.91 7.97
CA PHE A 25 7.11 -2.91 9.37
C PHE A 25 8.18 -1.86 9.62
N LYS A 26 9.22 -1.79 8.79
CA LYS A 26 10.27 -0.76 8.91
C LYS A 26 9.68 0.64 8.79
N PHE A 27 8.93 0.89 7.70
CA PHE A 27 8.29 2.18 7.43
C PHE A 27 7.49 2.70 8.63
N ASN A 28 6.67 1.84 9.24
CA ASN A 28 5.85 2.21 10.40
C ASN A 28 6.64 2.57 11.67
N HIS A 29 7.93 2.23 11.74
CA HIS A 29 8.81 2.50 12.89
C HIS A 29 9.97 3.45 12.54
N THR A 30 10.02 3.97 11.31
CA THR A 30 11.03 4.95 10.88
C THR A 30 10.56 6.36 11.23
N GLU A 31 11.50 7.23 11.57
CA GLU A 31 11.22 8.65 11.81
C GLU A 31 10.67 9.30 10.52
N PRO A 32 9.52 9.99 10.57
CA PRO A 32 8.90 10.59 9.39
C PRO A 32 9.78 11.69 8.80
N MET A 33 9.63 11.95 7.49
CA MET A 33 10.33 13.02 6.76
C MET A 33 11.86 12.89 6.71
N THR A 34 12.39 11.68 6.92
CA THR A 34 13.81 11.33 6.72
C THR A 34 14.05 10.73 5.33
N GLU A 35 15.32 10.65 4.92
CA GLU A 35 15.70 9.95 3.68
C GLU A 35 15.35 8.45 3.74
N GLU A 36 15.49 7.83 4.90
CA GLU A 36 15.10 6.43 5.12
C GLU A 36 13.59 6.24 4.95
N TYR A 37 12.79 7.15 5.52
CA TYR A 37 11.33 7.16 5.33
C TYR A 37 10.95 7.23 3.85
N ALA A 38 11.57 8.15 3.09
CA ALA A 38 11.29 8.31 1.67
C ALA A 38 11.71 7.06 0.86
N ALA A 39 12.87 6.47 1.17
CA ALA A 39 13.34 5.26 0.53
C ALA A 39 12.43 4.05 0.80
N LEU A 40 11.97 3.88 2.04
CA LEU A 40 11.05 2.81 2.42
C LEU A 40 9.68 2.98 1.78
N LEU A 41 9.17 4.21 1.71
CA LEU A 41 7.89 4.52 1.05
C LEU A 41 7.97 4.23 -0.45
N ASN A 42 9.06 4.63 -1.11
CA ASN A 42 9.31 4.33 -2.51
C ASN A 42 9.42 2.81 -2.75
N GLU A 43 10.15 2.09 -1.90
CA GLU A 43 10.27 0.63 -1.98
C GLU A 43 8.91 -0.07 -1.79
N LEU A 44 8.10 0.40 -0.83
CA LEU A 44 6.80 -0.17 -0.51
C LEU A 44 5.82 -0.10 -1.69
N LEU A 45 5.84 1.03 -2.41
CA LEU A 45 4.98 1.36 -3.54
C LEU A 45 5.60 1.00 -4.91
N ASP A 46 6.76 0.34 -4.92
CA ASP A 46 7.48 -0.04 -6.15
C ASP A 46 7.76 1.16 -7.07
N GLY A 47 8.12 2.30 -6.47
CA GLY A 47 8.37 3.56 -7.17
C GLY A 47 7.13 4.30 -7.66
N ASN A 48 5.91 3.80 -7.38
CA ASN A 48 4.65 4.42 -7.84
C ASN A 48 4.14 5.53 -6.90
N ILE A 49 5.02 6.45 -6.51
CA ILE A 49 4.67 7.64 -5.73
C ILE A 49 5.19 8.90 -6.42
N GLY A 50 4.31 9.87 -6.62
CA GLY A 50 4.62 11.17 -7.21
C GLY A 50 5.39 12.09 -6.27
N GLU A 51 5.79 13.24 -6.79
CA GLU A 51 6.52 14.26 -6.06
C GLU A 51 5.64 14.90 -4.97
N ASN A 52 6.26 15.36 -3.89
CA ASN A 52 5.60 16.01 -2.75
C ASN A 52 4.47 15.19 -2.11
N SER A 53 4.49 13.86 -2.27
CA SER A 53 3.48 12.95 -1.71
C SER A 53 4.00 12.26 -0.45
N THR A 54 3.12 12.08 0.53
CA THR A 54 3.48 11.53 1.84
C THR A 54 2.38 10.66 2.43
N ILE A 55 2.79 9.66 3.22
CA ILE A 55 1.92 8.77 3.99
C ILE A 55 2.32 8.83 5.46
N THR A 56 1.39 9.20 6.33
CA THR A 56 1.66 9.24 7.76
C THR A 56 1.49 7.85 8.37
N ALA A 57 2.50 7.37 9.09
CA ALA A 57 2.41 6.13 9.85
C ALA A 57 1.42 6.27 11.04
N PRO A 58 0.80 5.17 11.51
CA PRO A 58 0.91 3.82 10.95
C PRO A 58 0.07 3.67 9.68
N PHE A 59 0.59 2.88 8.75
CA PHE A 59 -0.09 2.44 7.53
C PHE A 59 -0.28 0.93 7.58
N ALA A 60 -1.41 0.45 7.07
CA ALA A 60 -1.76 -0.97 7.06
C ALA A 60 -2.30 -1.37 5.69
N GLY A 61 -2.18 -2.65 5.34
CA GLY A 61 -2.70 -3.13 4.06
C GLY A 61 -1.89 -4.26 3.44
N ALA A 62 -2.15 -4.48 2.15
CA ALA A 62 -1.50 -5.50 1.36
C ALA A 62 -1.48 -5.12 -0.12
N ALA A 63 -0.55 -5.72 -0.87
CA ALA A 63 -0.37 -5.52 -2.31
C ALA A 63 -0.09 -4.07 -2.72
N PHE A 64 0.67 -3.32 -1.91
CA PHE A 64 1.01 -1.91 -2.14
C PHE A 64 1.67 -1.61 -3.50
N HIS A 65 2.32 -2.58 -4.13
CA HIS A 65 2.90 -2.47 -5.48
C HIS A 65 1.83 -2.28 -6.57
N LYS A 66 0.56 -2.52 -6.26
CA LYS A 66 -0.59 -2.22 -7.13
C LYS A 66 -1.23 -0.87 -6.82
N MET A 67 -0.68 -0.11 -5.87
CA MET A 67 -1.10 1.27 -5.62
C MET A 67 -0.31 2.21 -6.53
N LYS A 68 -0.97 3.29 -6.96
CA LYS A 68 -0.34 4.43 -7.61
C LYS A 68 -0.77 5.69 -6.90
N ILE A 69 0.20 6.52 -6.53
CA ILE A 69 -0.01 7.78 -5.85
C ILE A 69 0.53 8.89 -6.74
N GLY A 70 -0.32 9.88 -7.02
CA GLY A 70 0.01 11.08 -7.79
C GLY A 70 0.93 12.05 -7.04
N ASN A 71 1.00 13.28 -7.53
CA ASN A 71 1.76 14.38 -6.95
C ASN A 71 0.94 15.12 -5.88
N ASN A 72 1.63 15.73 -4.90
CA ASN A 72 1.01 16.52 -3.83
C ASN A 72 -0.06 15.77 -3.02
N VAL A 73 0.08 14.45 -2.88
CA VAL A 73 -0.89 13.63 -2.14
C VAL A 73 -0.53 13.57 -0.67
N PHE A 74 -1.51 13.79 0.19
CA PHE A 74 -1.38 13.60 1.63
C PHE A 74 -2.28 12.47 2.12
N ILE A 75 -1.69 11.38 2.62
CA ILE A 75 -2.42 10.30 3.29
C ILE A 75 -2.13 10.38 4.79
N ASN A 76 -3.17 10.62 5.58
CA ASN A 76 -3.04 10.73 7.03
C ASN A 76 -2.96 9.34 7.70
N SER A 77 -2.71 9.35 9.01
CA SER A 77 -2.43 8.17 9.82
C SER A 77 -3.61 7.19 9.88
N ASN A 78 -3.27 5.94 10.22
CA ASN A 78 -4.20 4.82 10.35
C ASN A 78 -4.94 4.45 9.05
N CYS A 79 -4.36 4.77 7.88
CA CYS A 79 -4.95 4.36 6.62
C CYS A 79 -4.79 2.84 6.41
N LEU A 80 -5.87 2.17 6.00
CA LEU A 80 -5.86 0.77 5.57
C LEU A 80 -6.03 0.68 4.06
N ALA A 81 -5.05 0.13 3.34
CA ALA A 81 -5.10 -0.03 1.89
C ALA A 81 -4.99 -1.51 1.46
N MET A 82 -6.11 -2.13 1.12
CA MET A 82 -6.17 -3.49 0.57
C MET A 82 -6.19 -3.39 -0.95
N ALA A 83 -5.02 -3.43 -1.58
CA ALA A 83 -4.80 -2.99 -2.96
C ALA A 83 -4.75 -4.10 -4.02
N ARG A 84 -5.18 -5.33 -3.75
CA ARG A 84 -5.04 -6.44 -4.72
C ARG A 84 -5.74 -6.20 -6.05
N GLY A 85 -6.86 -5.47 -6.04
CA GLY A 85 -7.60 -5.06 -7.23
C GLY A 85 -7.04 -3.79 -7.90
N GLY A 86 -6.03 -3.15 -7.30
CA GLY A 86 -5.48 -1.88 -7.73
C GLY A 86 -6.16 -0.69 -7.04
N ILE A 87 -5.36 0.31 -6.66
CA ILE A 87 -5.83 1.58 -6.10
C ILE A 87 -5.03 2.70 -6.78
N ILE A 88 -5.71 3.71 -7.29
CA ILE A 88 -5.09 4.90 -7.87
C ILE A 88 -5.58 6.10 -7.07
N ILE A 89 -4.63 6.88 -6.55
CA ILE A 89 -4.88 8.17 -5.90
C ILE A 89 -4.23 9.22 -6.80
N GLU A 90 -5.05 10.10 -7.36
CA GLU A 90 -4.60 11.14 -8.29
C GLU A 90 -3.97 12.34 -7.57
N ASP A 91 -3.51 13.31 -8.36
CA ASP A 91 -2.83 14.51 -7.88
C ASP A 91 -3.72 15.35 -6.94
N ASP A 92 -3.08 16.05 -6.00
CA ASP A 92 -3.71 16.99 -5.06
C ASP A 92 -4.77 16.38 -4.12
N VAL A 93 -4.79 15.05 -3.98
CA VAL A 93 -5.72 14.35 -3.08
C VAL A 93 -5.23 14.39 -1.63
N MET A 94 -6.16 14.64 -0.71
CA MET A 94 -5.93 14.52 0.73
C MET A 94 -6.87 13.47 1.33
N LEU A 95 -6.30 12.45 1.97
CA LEU A 95 -7.04 11.45 2.74
C LEU A 95 -6.91 11.75 4.23
N ALA A 96 -8.05 11.87 4.91
CA ALA A 96 -8.11 12.08 6.35
C ALA A 96 -7.65 10.85 7.15
N GLY A 97 -7.53 11.00 8.47
CA GLY A 97 -7.13 9.90 9.35
C GLY A 97 -8.16 8.78 9.36
N ASN A 98 -7.68 7.53 9.46
CA ASN A 98 -8.49 6.31 9.51
C ASN A 98 -9.29 5.98 8.23
N VAL A 99 -8.89 6.51 7.07
CA VAL A 99 -9.49 6.12 5.78
C VAL A 99 -9.17 4.66 5.45
N GLN A 100 -10.13 3.96 4.84
CA GLN A 100 -9.95 2.57 4.37
C GLN A 100 -10.26 2.48 2.87
N LEU A 101 -9.32 1.95 2.11
CA LEU A 101 -9.41 1.74 0.66
C LEU A 101 -9.35 0.23 0.40
N LEU A 102 -10.47 -0.36 0.02
CA LEU A 102 -10.61 -1.81 -0.10
C LEU A 102 -10.96 -2.20 -1.53
N SER A 103 -9.98 -2.76 -2.23
CA SER A 103 -10.16 -3.37 -3.57
C SER A 103 -10.19 -4.89 -3.54
N ASN A 104 -9.81 -5.50 -2.41
CA ASN A 104 -9.90 -6.93 -2.19
C ASN A 104 -11.35 -7.33 -1.90
N ASN A 105 -11.75 -8.49 -2.38
CA ASN A 105 -12.97 -9.16 -1.95
C ASN A 105 -12.75 -10.67 -1.85
N HIS A 106 -13.61 -11.35 -1.09
CA HIS A 106 -13.69 -12.81 -1.05
C HIS A 106 -14.95 -13.27 -1.79
N ASP A 107 -14.89 -14.44 -2.42
CA ASP A 107 -16.09 -15.07 -2.98
C ASP A 107 -16.97 -15.56 -1.82
N GLU A 108 -18.25 -15.18 -1.80
CA GLU A 108 -19.16 -15.54 -0.72
C GLU A 108 -19.58 -17.02 -0.77
N TYR A 109 -19.49 -17.65 -1.95
CA TYR A 109 -20.05 -18.97 -2.23
C TYR A 109 -19.04 -20.11 -2.21
N GLU A 110 -17.74 -19.80 -2.18
CA GLU A 110 -16.66 -20.77 -2.04
C GLU A 110 -15.95 -20.53 -0.69
N ARG A 111 -16.48 -21.14 0.36
CA ARG A 111 -15.84 -21.24 1.68
C ARG A 111 -15.31 -22.64 1.92
#